data_AF-A0A923F5T2-F1
#
_entry.id   AF-A0A923F5T2-F1
#
_cell.length_a   1.000
_cell.length_b   1.000
_cell.length_c   1.000
_cell.angle_alpha   90.00
_cell.angle_beta   90.00
_cell.angle_gamma   90.00
#
_symmetry.space_group_name_H-M   'P 1'
#
loop_
_entity.id
_entity.type
_entity.pdbx_description
1 polymer ?
#
loop_
_entity_poly.entity_id
_entity_poly.type
_entity_poly.pdbx_seq_one_letter_code
_entity_poly.pdbx_strand_id
1 'polypeptide(L)'
;MSSFGLLVRNAGGATIIDSKFHNLGILLEQNIAVSTSAVYQLVFPYPVTSAAPPILAVRAWNNPALFYDSVQYLGGPGNWTGAVLAFIGNGGHTSQTIAIRVYAYNLRSISGYGMRVRNERGEVVFDSLLRPPVFERELGGAPQDWILVSGQPIAGAARMDIYRPASWITSSSIYLAVGMALDVELGQVAVNGVTVNAITYIRWGFAANGEPRLMLDSRTGFTTNYPGIPQAIYYSMPAIPIIKE
;
A
#
# COMPACT_ATOMS: atom_id res chain seq x y z
N MET A 1 12.17 -32.46 0.43
CA MET A 1 10.76 -32.71 0.81
C MET A 1 10.67 -32.51 2.31
N SER A 2 9.73 -31.74 2.86
CA SER A 2 9.58 -31.72 4.33
C SER A 2 9.04 -33.08 4.76
N SER A 3 9.68 -33.69 5.76
CA SER A 3 9.31 -35.02 6.28
C SER A 3 8.05 -34.99 7.15
N PHE A 4 7.53 -33.80 7.47
CA PHE A 4 6.37 -33.55 8.30
C PHE A 4 5.60 -32.32 7.78
N GLY A 5 4.26 -32.31 7.87
CA GLY A 5 3.40 -31.16 7.51
C GLY A 5 2.24 -31.48 6.56
N LEU A 6 1.32 -30.52 6.40
CA LEU A 6 0.24 -30.58 5.40
C LEU A 6 0.68 -29.87 4.12
N LEU A 7 0.54 -30.53 2.98
CA LEU A 7 0.69 -29.93 1.64
C LEU A 7 -0.63 -30.12 0.88
N VAL A 8 -1.28 -29.02 0.54
CA VAL A 8 -2.49 -29.02 -0.29
C VAL A 8 -2.16 -28.35 -1.62
N ARG A 9 -2.51 -29.03 -2.72
CA ARG A 9 -2.37 -28.50 -4.09
C ARG A 9 -3.73 -28.44 -4.77
N ASN A 10 -3.91 -27.47 -5.66
CA ASN A 10 -5.06 -27.46 -6.55
C ASN A 10 -4.90 -28.52 -7.67
N ALA A 11 -5.95 -28.71 -8.48
CA ALA A 11 -5.93 -29.65 -9.60
C ALA A 11 -4.84 -29.34 -10.64
N GLY A 12 -4.39 -28.07 -10.72
CA GLY A 12 -3.29 -27.64 -11.58
C GLY A 12 -1.89 -27.83 -10.97
N GLY A 13 -1.78 -28.44 -9.77
CA GLY A 13 -0.52 -28.71 -9.10
C GLY A 13 0.07 -27.54 -8.32
N ALA A 14 -0.58 -26.37 -8.30
CA ALA A 14 -0.12 -25.22 -7.52
C ALA A 14 -0.39 -25.44 -6.03
N THR A 15 0.60 -25.13 -5.19
CA THR A 15 0.48 -25.21 -3.73
C THR A 15 -0.48 -24.14 -3.21
N ILE A 16 -1.49 -24.56 -2.45
CA ILE A 16 -2.47 -23.69 -1.78
C ILE A 16 -2.13 -23.55 -0.30
N ILE A 17 -1.71 -24.65 0.34
CA ILE A 17 -1.30 -24.70 1.73
C ILE A 17 0.00 -25.48 1.79
N ASP A 18 1.01 -24.92 2.45
CA ASP A 18 2.19 -25.66 2.84
C ASP A 18 2.53 -25.41 4.31
N SER A 19 3.56 -26.12 4.76
CA SER A 19 4.10 -26.00 6.10
C SER A 19 5.18 -24.91 6.22
N LYS A 20 5.39 -24.08 5.20
CA LYS A 20 6.53 -23.14 5.10
C LYS A 20 6.10 -21.68 5.21
N PHE A 21 5.06 -21.28 4.49
CA PHE A 21 4.63 -19.89 4.43
C PHE A 21 3.41 -19.67 5.33
N HIS A 22 3.44 -18.55 6.07
CA HIS A 22 2.28 -18.15 6.85
C HIS A 22 1.21 -17.58 5.93
N ASN A 23 -0.01 -18.08 6.07
CA ASN A 23 -1.15 -17.52 5.37
C ASN A 23 -1.63 -16.25 6.09
N LEU A 24 -1.81 -15.19 5.31
CA LEU A 24 -2.37 -13.93 5.81
C LEU A 24 -3.87 -14.08 5.98
N GLY A 25 -4.43 -13.38 6.97
CA GLY A 25 -5.86 -13.25 7.20
C GLY A 25 -6.24 -11.81 7.49
N ILE A 26 -7.51 -11.45 7.32
CA ILE A 26 -8.01 -10.15 7.72
C ILE A 26 -8.01 -10.03 9.25
N LEU A 27 -7.25 -9.07 9.75
CA LEU A 27 -7.29 -8.60 11.12
C LEU A 27 -8.48 -7.67 11.36
N LEU A 28 -8.68 -6.73 10.44
CA LEU A 28 -9.62 -5.64 10.57
C LEU A 28 -10.13 -5.20 9.19
N GLU A 29 -11.41 -4.87 9.11
CA GLU A 29 -12.05 -4.22 7.97
C GLU A 29 -12.98 -3.13 8.51
N GLN A 30 -12.81 -1.89 8.05
CA GLN A 30 -13.66 -0.78 8.49
C GLN A 30 -13.63 0.40 7.53
N ASN A 31 -14.57 1.32 7.72
CA ASN A 31 -14.59 2.63 7.07
C ASN A 31 -13.97 3.68 8.01
N ILE A 32 -13.05 4.48 7.49
CA ILE A 32 -12.42 5.59 8.22
C ILE A 32 -12.81 6.93 7.60
N ALA A 33 -13.04 7.94 8.44
CA ALA A 33 -13.28 9.30 7.98
C ALA A 33 -11.94 10.04 7.88
N VAL A 34 -11.60 10.50 6.68
CA VAL A 34 -10.35 11.21 6.38
C VAL A 34 -10.64 12.65 6.05
N SER A 35 -9.80 13.56 6.55
CA SER A 35 -9.75 14.96 6.11
C SER A 35 -8.39 15.29 5.46
N THR A 36 -8.37 16.36 4.66
CA THR A 36 -7.31 16.81 3.72
C THR A 36 -5.84 16.72 4.13
N SER A 37 -5.53 16.77 5.41
CA SER A 37 -4.14 16.64 5.91
C SER A 37 -4.16 15.96 7.27
N ALA A 38 -5.08 15.00 7.42
CA ALA A 38 -5.25 14.30 8.67
C ALA A 38 -4.33 13.09 8.76
N VAL A 39 -3.80 12.97 9.96
CA VAL A 39 -3.33 11.71 10.48
C VAL A 39 -4.53 10.99 11.11
N TYR A 40 -4.76 9.74 10.71
CA TYR A 40 -5.74 8.86 11.31
C TYR A 40 -5.04 7.78 12.13
N GLN A 41 -5.33 7.71 13.44
CA GLN A 41 -4.84 6.65 14.29
C GLN A 41 -5.76 5.42 14.20
N LEU A 42 -5.24 4.37 13.57
CA LEU A 42 -5.87 3.07 13.46
C LEU A 42 -5.48 2.20 14.65
N VAL A 43 -6.45 1.79 15.46
CA VAL A 43 -6.23 0.86 16.59
C VAL A 43 -6.62 -0.55 16.15
N PHE A 44 -5.75 -1.53 16.37
CA PHE A 44 -6.08 -2.92 16.11
C PHE A 44 -6.98 -3.49 17.21
N PRO A 45 -7.87 -4.45 16.88
CA PRO A 45 -8.77 -5.04 17.87
C PRO A 45 -8.03 -5.82 18.97
N TYR A 46 -6.80 -6.24 18.70
CA TYR A 46 -5.88 -6.87 19.65
C TYR A 46 -4.44 -6.79 19.09
N PRO A 47 -3.40 -6.93 19.94
CA PRO A 47 -2.03 -6.99 19.45
C PRO A 47 -1.77 -8.20 18.54
N VAL A 48 -1.15 -7.97 17.39
CA VAL A 48 -0.77 -9.02 16.44
C VAL A 48 0.65 -9.48 16.72
N THR A 49 0.84 -10.80 16.76
CA THR A 49 2.11 -11.45 17.15
C THR A 49 2.95 -11.92 15.96
N SER A 50 2.68 -11.43 14.76
CA SER A 50 3.52 -11.68 13.57
C SER A 50 4.89 -11.01 13.72
N ALA A 51 5.92 -11.65 13.15
CA ALA A 51 7.25 -11.04 13.07
C ALA A 51 7.28 -9.93 12.00
N ALA A 52 6.62 -10.16 10.84
CA ALA A 52 6.45 -9.13 9.83
C ALA A 52 5.36 -8.13 10.21
N PRO A 53 5.45 -6.85 9.74
CA PRO A 53 4.36 -5.89 9.88
C PRO A 53 3.10 -6.37 9.16
N PRO A 54 1.91 -5.93 9.60
CA PRO A 54 0.67 -6.13 8.85
C PRO A 54 0.72 -5.46 7.46
N ILE A 55 -0.26 -5.78 6.62
CA ILE A 55 -0.45 -5.17 5.30
C ILE A 55 -1.74 -4.37 5.32
N LEU A 56 -1.62 -3.04 5.18
CA LEU A 56 -2.73 -2.14 4.95
C LEU A 56 -3.14 -2.17 3.48
N ALA A 57 -4.44 -2.27 3.24
CA ALA A 57 -5.02 -2.12 1.92
C ALA A 57 -6.17 -1.09 1.95
N VAL A 58 -6.23 -0.23 0.94
CA VAL A 58 -7.26 0.82 0.81
C VAL A 58 -8.12 0.58 -0.41
N ARG A 59 -9.44 0.70 -0.25
CA ARG A 59 -10.38 0.58 -1.36
C ARG A 59 -10.36 1.84 -2.21
N ALA A 60 -10.60 1.70 -3.50
CA ALA A 60 -10.84 2.85 -4.37
C ALA A 60 -11.94 3.77 -3.81
N TRP A 61 -11.69 5.08 -3.86
CA TRP A 61 -12.64 6.12 -3.45
C TRP A 61 -12.88 7.13 -4.57
N ASN A 62 -14.03 7.80 -4.57
CA ASN A 62 -14.39 8.79 -5.58
C ASN A 62 -14.01 10.22 -5.15
N ASN A 63 -12.71 10.50 -5.03
CA ASN A 63 -12.18 11.83 -4.74
C ASN A 63 -10.77 11.97 -5.36
N PRO A 64 -10.66 12.57 -6.57
CA PRO A 64 -9.41 12.62 -7.33
C PRO A 64 -8.35 13.55 -6.74
N ALA A 65 -8.71 14.37 -5.74
CA ALA A 65 -7.79 15.26 -5.08
C ALA A 65 -7.27 14.69 -3.74
N LEU A 66 -7.81 13.58 -3.23
CA LEU A 66 -7.34 12.94 -2.01
C LEU A 66 -6.37 11.80 -2.32
N PHE A 67 -5.23 11.78 -1.63
CA PHE A 67 -4.19 10.77 -1.74
C PHE A 67 -3.82 10.20 -0.37
N TYR A 68 -3.65 8.89 -0.31
CA TYR A 68 -2.94 8.21 0.76
C TYR A 68 -1.44 8.51 0.65
N ASP A 69 -0.84 8.92 1.76
CA ASP A 69 0.56 9.38 1.82
C ASP A 69 1.48 8.33 2.44
N SER A 70 1.17 7.83 3.65
CA SER A 70 2.04 6.86 4.33
C SER A 70 1.32 6.05 5.41
N VAL A 71 1.98 4.97 5.84
CA VAL A 71 1.61 4.21 7.04
C VAL A 71 2.81 4.06 7.97
N GLN A 72 2.62 4.41 9.23
CA GLN A 72 3.53 4.06 10.30
C GLN A 72 2.86 3.05 11.23
N TYR A 73 3.35 1.81 11.27
CA TYR A 73 2.84 0.81 12.21
C TYR A 73 3.25 1.14 13.64
N LEU A 74 2.33 0.91 14.58
CA LEU A 74 2.55 1.06 16.01
C LEU A 74 2.90 -0.31 16.63
N GLY A 75 3.91 -0.30 17.50
CA GLY A 75 4.48 -1.52 18.08
C GLY A 75 5.66 -2.04 17.27
N GLY A 76 5.83 -3.35 17.25
CA GLY A 76 6.94 -4.01 16.54
C GLY A 76 6.72 -5.52 16.39
N PRO A 77 7.71 -6.25 15.84
CA PRO A 77 7.64 -7.69 15.69
C PRO A 77 7.16 -8.39 16.96
N GLY A 78 6.08 -9.18 16.85
CA GLY A 78 5.46 -9.88 17.97
C GLY A 78 4.46 -9.07 18.81
N ASN A 79 4.29 -7.76 18.56
CA ASN A 79 3.36 -6.91 19.30
C ASN A 79 2.92 -5.66 18.48
N TRP A 80 2.31 -5.86 17.32
CA TRP A 80 1.73 -4.77 16.53
C TRP A 80 0.37 -4.37 17.07
N THR A 81 0.17 -3.09 17.41
CA THR A 81 -1.04 -2.62 18.12
C THR A 81 -1.91 -1.69 17.32
N GLY A 82 -1.41 -1.20 16.18
CA GLY A 82 -2.13 -0.27 15.33
C GLY A 82 -1.28 0.30 14.22
N ALA A 83 -1.75 1.40 13.65
CA ALA A 83 -1.05 2.17 12.66
C ALA A 83 -1.46 3.65 12.71
N VAL A 84 -0.60 4.50 12.18
CA VAL A 84 -0.83 5.92 11.95
C VAL A 84 -0.85 6.11 10.44
N LEU A 85 -1.99 6.53 9.90
CA LEU A 85 -2.21 6.69 8.46
C LEU A 85 -2.19 8.17 8.12
N ALA A 86 -1.42 8.57 7.11
CA ALA A 86 -1.42 9.94 6.63
C ALA A 86 -2.10 10.05 5.26
N PHE A 87 -2.81 11.15 5.06
CA PHE A 87 -3.45 11.51 3.79
C PHE A 87 -3.17 12.97 3.46
N ILE A 88 -3.15 13.28 2.17
CA ILE A 88 -2.92 14.64 1.66
C ILE A 88 -3.89 14.99 0.53
N GLY A 89 -4.27 16.27 0.48
CA GLY A 89 -5.05 16.85 -0.61
C GLY A 89 -4.17 17.51 -1.67
N ASN A 90 -4.53 17.33 -2.94
CA ASN A 90 -4.00 18.07 -4.07
C ASN A 90 -4.88 19.30 -4.37
N GLY A 91 -4.44 20.50 -4.01
CA GLY A 91 -5.07 21.75 -4.45
C GLY A 91 -6.31 22.24 -3.67
N GLY A 92 -6.65 21.65 -2.52
CA GLY A 92 -7.74 22.15 -1.66
C GLY A 92 -8.20 21.17 -0.59
N HIS A 93 -9.21 21.57 0.22
CA HIS A 93 -9.81 20.74 1.25
C HIS A 93 -10.63 19.58 0.67
N THR A 94 -10.23 18.34 1.00
CA THR A 94 -10.84 17.11 0.52
C THR A 94 -11.06 16.16 1.70
N SER A 95 -12.32 15.85 2.01
CA SER A 95 -12.68 14.80 2.95
C SER A 95 -13.35 13.63 2.22
N GLN A 96 -13.23 12.44 2.80
CA GLN A 96 -13.82 11.23 2.24
C GLN A 96 -13.92 10.16 3.34
N THR A 97 -14.92 9.29 3.23
CA THR A 97 -14.91 8.01 3.94
C THR A 97 -14.22 6.95 3.09
N ILE A 98 -13.18 6.32 3.63
CA ILE A 98 -12.37 5.32 2.92
C ILE A 98 -12.55 3.97 3.59
N ALA A 99 -12.86 2.94 2.81
CA ALA A 99 -12.86 1.56 3.30
C ALA A 99 -11.42 1.01 3.31
N ILE A 100 -11.01 0.42 4.43
CA ILE A 100 -9.68 -0.17 4.60
C ILE A 100 -9.78 -1.62 5.05
N ARG A 101 -8.72 -2.38 4.75
CA ARG A 101 -8.48 -3.72 5.28
C ARG A 101 -7.06 -3.80 5.82
N VAL A 102 -6.88 -4.55 6.89
CA VAL A 102 -5.56 -4.90 7.42
C VAL A 102 -5.42 -6.41 7.43
N TYR A 103 -4.36 -6.90 6.81
CA TYR A 103 -4.02 -8.32 6.76
C TYR A 103 -2.79 -8.61 7.60
N ALA A 104 -2.79 -9.72 8.33
CA ALA A 104 -1.60 -10.21 9.03
C ALA A 104 -1.68 -11.73 9.20
N TYR A 105 -0.58 -12.35 9.64
CA TYR A 105 -0.57 -13.75 10.07
C TYR A 105 -0.44 -13.84 11.60
N ASN A 106 -0.47 -15.05 12.16
CA ASN A 106 -0.50 -15.28 13.62
C ASN A 106 -1.67 -14.56 14.31
N LEU A 107 -2.82 -14.50 13.65
CA LEU A 107 -4.04 -13.94 14.23
C LEU A 107 -4.61 -14.86 15.33
N ARG A 108 -5.34 -14.24 16.27
CA ARG A 108 -6.01 -14.97 17.35
C ARG A 108 -7.06 -15.92 16.77
N SER A 109 -7.24 -17.08 17.40
CA SER A 109 -8.38 -17.97 17.08
C SER A 109 -9.70 -17.26 17.34
N ILE A 110 -10.54 -17.18 16.30
CA ILE A 110 -11.88 -16.60 16.41
C ILE A 110 -12.92 -17.63 16.88
N SER A 111 -12.59 -18.93 16.83
CA SER A 111 -13.44 -20.03 17.28
C SER A 111 -12.60 -21.22 17.74
N GLY A 112 -13.24 -22.17 18.43
CA GLY A 112 -12.66 -23.49 18.74
C GLY A 112 -12.85 -24.53 17.62
N TYR A 113 -13.64 -24.21 16.59
CA TYR A 113 -13.94 -25.11 15.46
C TYR A 113 -13.21 -24.64 14.21
N GLY A 114 -12.47 -25.50 13.52
CA GLY A 114 -11.75 -25.15 12.29
C GLY A 114 -10.50 -26.02 12.08
N MET A 115 -9.82 -25.82 10.96
CA MET A 115 -8.55 -26.49 10.65
C MET A 115 -7.39 -25.52 10.85
N ARG A 116 -6.41 -25.93 11.66
CA ARG A 116 -5.14 -25.21 11.84
C ARG A 116 -3.97 -26.11 11.48
N VAL A 117 -3.08 -25.59 10.64
CA VAL A 117 -1.82 -26.27 10.28
C VAL A 117 -0.69 -25.57 11.03
N ARG A 118 0.21 -26.38 11.59
CA ARG A 118 1.44 -25.89 12.20
C ARG A 118 2.66 -26.36 11.43
N ASN A 119 3.71 -25.55 11.40
CA ASN A 119 5.01 -25.94 10.88
C ASN A 119 5.81 -26.75 11.91
N GLU A 120 7.04 -27.12 11.57
CA GLU A 120 7.97 -27.87 12.43
C GLU A 120 8.36 -27.14 13.72
N ARG A 121 8.18 -25.80 13.76
CA ARG A 121 8.44 -24.96 14.94
C ARG A 121 7.21 -24.81 15.84
N GLY A 122 6.08 -25.44 15.49
CA GLY A 122 4.81 -25.33 16.20
C GLY A 122 4.04 -24.03 15.90
N GLU A 123 4.49 -23.22 14.95
CA GLU A 123 3.85 -21.96 14.57
C GLU A 123 2.66 -22.24 13.65
N VAL A 124 1.57 -21.48 13.80
CA VAL A 124 0.40 -21.61 12.92
C VAL A 124 0.73 -21.00 11.56
N VAL A 125 0.66 -21.81 10.50
CA VAL A 125 0.90 -21.39 9.12
C VAL A 125 -0.39 -21.28 8.31
N PHE A 126 -1.47 -21.91 8.77
CA PHE A 126 -2.79 -21.82 8.14
C PHE A 126 -3.90 -21.95 9.18
N ASP A 127 -4.97 -21.19 9.01
CA ASP A 127 -6.21 -21.28 9.77
C ASP A 127 -7.40 -21.10 8.82
N SER A 128 -8.25 -22.12 8.72
CA SER A 128 -9.39 -22.13 7.79
C SER A 128 -10.46 -21.09 8.10
N LEU A 129 -10.44 -20.49 9.30
CA LEU A 129 -11.40 -19.47 9.71
C LEU A 129 -10.98 -18.06 9.30
N LEU A 130 -9.73 -17.87 8.91
CA LEU A 130 -9.23 -16.58 8.47
C LEU A 130 -9.56 -16.37 7.00
N ARG A 131 -10.08 -15.20 6.65
CA ARG A 131 -10.29 -14.80 5.25
C ARG A 131 -8.96 -14.27 4.69
N PRO A 132 -8.31 -14.97 3.74
CA PRO A 132 -7.04 -14.51 3.18
C PRO A 132 -7.23 -13.38 2.18
N PRO A 133 -6.18 -12.58 1.88
CA PRO A 133 -6.19 -11.68 0.73
C PRO A 133 -6.25 -12.49 -0.57
N VAL A 134 -7.09 -12.07 -1.52
CA VAL A 134 -7.14 -12.64 -2.86
C VAL A 134 -6.47 -11.67 -3.81
N PHE A 135 -5.24 -11.97 -4.21
CA PHE A 135 -4.51 -11.17 -5.19
C PHE A 135 -5.12 -11.37 -6.58
N GLU A 136 -5.55 -10.27 -7.19
CA GLU A 136 -6.13 -10.28 -8.55
C GLU A 136 -5.05 -10.08 -9.60
N ARG A 137 -4.22 -9.04 -9.41
CA ARG A 137 -3.12 -8.68 -10.29
C ARG A 137 -2.16 -7.74 -9.55
N GLU A 138 -1.13 -7.30 -10.25
CA GLU A 138 -0.20 -6.26 -9.81
C GLU A 138 -0.22 -5.11 -10.83
N LEU A 139 -0.15 -3.87 -10.36
CA LEU A 139 0.24 -2.76 -11.22
C LEU A 139 1.76 -2.76 -11.34
N GLY A 140 2.28 -2.81 -12.56
CA GLY A 140 3.71 -2.92 -12.83
C GLY A 140 4.49 -1.67 -12.42
N GLY A 141 5.75 -1.86 -12.07
CA GLY A 141 6.67 -0.80 -11.66
C GLY A 141 7.55 -0.26 -12.79
N ALA A 142 7.29 -0.59 -14.05
CA ALA A 142 8.11 -0.08 -15.14
C ALA A 142 7.55 1.26 -15.66
N PRO A 143 8.37 2.23 -16.11
CA PRO A 143 7.87 3.52 -16.58
C PRO A 143 6.82 3.44 -17.68
N GLN A 144 6.89 2.46 -18.58
CA GLN A 144 5.89 2.25 -19.62
C GLN A 144 4.52 1.80 -19.09
N ASP A 145 4.44 1.32 -17.85
CA ASP A 145 3.19 0.93 -17.19
C ASP A 145 2.44 2.16 -16.66
N TRP A 146 3.04 3.35 -16.73
CA TRP A 146 2.52 4.59 -16.17
C TRP A 146 2.45 5.70 -17.22
N ILE A 147 1.27 6.32 -17.33
CA ILE A 147 1.03 7.46 -18.21
C ILE A 147 0.91 8.72 -17.36
N LEU A 148 1.72 9.74 -17.68
CA LEU A 148 1.63 11.05 -17.05
C LEU A 148 0.28 11.70 -17.37
N VAL A 149 -0.47 12.06 -16.33
CA VAL A 149 -1.76 12.76 -16.42
C VAL A 149 -1.53 14.26 -16.29
N SER A 150 -0.73 14.66 -15.32
CA SER A 150 -0.37 16.06 -15.08
C SER A 150 0.99 16.14 -14.42
N GLY A 151 1.75 17.19 -14.72
CA GLY A 151 3.04 17.42 -14.11
C GLY A 151 3.41 18.89 -14.14
N GLN A 152 3.74 19.49 -13.00
CA GLN A 152 4.07 20.91 -12.93
C GLN A 152 5.27 21.14 -12.00
N PRO A 153 6.29 21.89 -12.46
CA PRO A 153 7.32 22.44 -11.58
C PRO A 153 6.69 23.38 -10.54
N ILE A 154 7.17 23.32 -9.31
CA ILE A 154 6.73 24.16 -8.19
C ILE A 154 7.94 24.95 -7.70
N ALA A 155 7.77 26.26 -7.51
CA ALA A 155 8.80 27.13 -6.95
C ALA A 155 9.34 26.57 -5.62
N GLY A 156 10.64 26.72 -5.38
CA GLY A 156 11.35 26.01 -4.31
C GLY A 156 11.94 24.67 -4.74
N ALA A 157 12.28 24.52 -6.02
CA ALA A 157 12.89 23.32 -6.57
C ALA A 157 12.12 22.03 -6.21
N ALA A 158 10.79 22.12 -6.37
CA ALA A 158 9.87 21.00 -6.23
C ALA A 158 9.16 20.71 -7.56
N ARG A 159 8.54 19.55 -7.66
CA ARG A 159 7.65 19.16 -8.75
C ARG A 159 6.66 18.13 -8.26
N MET A 160 5.44 18.20 -8.78
CA MET A 160 4.42 17.20 -8.53
C MET A 160 3.94 16.63 -9.87
N ASP A 161 4.09 15.33 -10.03
CA ASP A 161 3.60 14.57 -11.17
C ASP A 161 2.53 13.59 -10.72
N ILE A 162 1.47 13.44 -11.52
CA ILE A 162 0.39 12.49 -11.30
C ILE A 162 0.31 11.57 -12.51
N TYR A 163 0.34 10.28 -12.25
CA TYR A 163 0.31 9.22 -13.24
C TYR A 163 -0.93 8.35 -13.09
N ARG A 164 -1.24 7.62 -14.15
CA ARG A 164 -2.24 6.55 -14.18
C ARG A 164 -1.65 5.29 -14.81
N PRO A 165 -2.21 4.10 -14.54
CA PRO A 165 -1.83 2.89 -15.24
C PRO A 165 -2.02 3.04 -16.76
N ALA A 166 -1.09 2.50 -17.55
CA ALA A 166 -1.17 2.49 -19.01
C ALA A 166 -2.36 1.66 -19.50
N SER A 167 -2.67 0.58 -18.78
CA SER A 167 -3.86 -0.23 -18.97
C SER A 167 -4.63 -0.33 -17.66
N TRP A 168 -5.92 0.00 -17.69
CA TRP A 168 -6.82 -0.17 -16.57
C TRP A 168 -8.16 -0.74 -17.04
N ILE A 169 -8.49 -1.93 -16.55
CA ILE A 169 -9.82 -2.49 -16.67
C ILE A 169 -10.51 -2.29 -15.33
N THR A 170 -11.62 -1.55 -15.33
CA THR A 170 -12.43 -1.29 -14.15
C THR A 170 -13.05 -2.59 -13.65
N SER A 171 -12.65 -3.02 -12.45
CA SER A 171 -13.45 -3.94 -11.64
C SER A 171 -14.08 -3.17 -10.49
N SER A 172 -15.34 -3.46 -10.19
CA SER A 172 -15.96 -2.96 -8.98
C SER A 172 -15.31 -3.64 -7.78
N SER A 173 -14.94 -2.84 -6.78
CA SER A 173 -14.44 -3.28 -5.47
C SER A 173 -13.05 -3.91 -5.44
N ILE A 174 -12.03 -3.08 -5.64
CA ILE A 174 -10.63 -3.46 -5.43
C ILE A 174 -10.00 -2.68 -4.27
N TYR A 175 -8.98 -3.29 -3.69
CA TYR A 175 -8.10 -2.69 -2.71
C TYR A 175 -6.68 -2.63 -3.26
N LEU A 176 -5.98 -1.51 -3.05
CA LEU A 176 -4.55 -1.41 -3.26
C LEU A 176 -3.82 -1.73 -1.96
N ALA A 177 -2.84 -2.63 -1.99
CA ALA A 177 -2.03 -3.00 -0.83
C ALA A 177 -0.97 -1.94 -0.50
N VAL A 178 -1.41 -0.73 -0.16
CA VAL A 178 -0.54 0.44 0.04
C VAL A 178 0.47 0.29 1.18
N GLY A 179 0.20 -0.56 2.17
CA GLY A 179 1.18 -0.87 3.23
C GLY A 179 2.38 -1.70 2.77
N MET A 180 2.40 -2.12 1.50
CA MET A 180 3.55 -2.75 0.84
C MET A 180 4.27 -1.80 -0.13
N ALA A 181 3.72 -0.61 -0.37
CA ALA A 181 4.33 0.35 -1.28
C ALA A 181 5.52 1.06 -0.62
N LEU A 182 6.44 1.53 -1.45
CA LEU A 182 7.43 2.52 -1.02
C LEU A 182 6.70 3.83 -0.73
N ASP A 183 6.99 4.45 0.43
CA ASP A 183 6.45 5.78 0.77
C ASP A 183 7.34 6.91 0.25
N VAL A 184 8.65 6.65 0.16
CA VAL A 184 9.64 7.67 -0.24
C VAL A 184 10.85 7.05 -0.96
N GLU A 185 11.42 7.81 -1.90
CA GLU A 185 12.70 7.50 -2.53
C GLU A 185 13.65 8.71 -2.50
N LEU A 186 14.94 8.44 -2.35
CA LEU A 186 15.99 9.43 -2.45
C LEU A 186 16.68 9.33 -3.80
N GLY A 187 16.79 10.43 -4.52
CA GLY A 187 17.41 10.48 -5.84
C GLY A 187 18.14 11.78 -6.10
N GLN A 188 18.56 11.99 -7.34
CA GLN A 188 19.17 13.23 -7.79
C GLN A 188 18.39 13.80 -8.98
N VAL A 189 18.29 15.12 -9.04
CA VAL A 189 17.59 15.85 -10.11
C VAL A 189 18.43 17.03 -10.57
N ALA A 190 18.24 17.44 -11.82
CA ALA A 190 18.86 18.65 -12.34
C ALA A 190 17.92 19.86 -12.16
N VAL A 191 18.36 20.88 -11.45
CA VAL A 191 17.65 22.15 -11.28
C VAL A 191 18.57 23.28 -11.71
N ASN A 192 18.17 24.04 -12.73
CA ASN A 192 18.96 25.15 -13.28
C ASN A 192 20.41 24.76 -13.63
N GLY A 193 20.61 23.57 -14.21
CA GLY A 193 21.94 23.05 -14.57
C GLY A 193 22.79 22.51 -13.41
N VAL A 194 22.25 22.47 -12.18
CA VAL A 194 22.92 21.90 -11.00
C VAL A 194 22.24 20.59 -10.61
N THR A 195 23.03 19.54 -10.40
CA THR A 195 22.55 18.26 -9.85
C THR A 195 22.44 18.34 -8.34
N VAL A 196 21.27 18.00 -7.82
CA VAL A 196 20.95 18.13 -6.40
C VAL A 196 20.18 16.91 -5.91
N ASN A 197 20.28 16.62 -4.61
CA ASN A 197 19.52 15.53 -4.01
C ASN A 197 18.03 15.91 -3.94
N ALA A 198 17.16 14.93 -4.18
CA ALA A 198 15.71 15.05 -4.08
C ALA A 198 15.13 13.91 -3.24
N ILE A 199 14.10 14.24 -2.49
CA ILE A 199 13.21 13.31 -1.81
C ILE A 199 11.93 13.26 -2.64
N THR A 200 11.52 12.07 -3.07
CA THR A 200 10.27 11.84 -3.80
C THR A 200 9.29 11.08 -2.92
N TYR A 201 8.20 11.73 -2.54
CA TYR A 201 7.09 11.09 -1.85
C TYR A 201 6.19 10.39 -2.86
N ILE A 202 5.86 9.14 -2.55
CA ILE A 202 5.07 8.25 -3.40
C ILE A 202 3.70 8.11 -2.77
N ARG A 203 2.65 8.54 -3.48
CA ARG A 203 1.30 8.64 -2.91
C ARG A 203 0.27 8.01 -3.81
N TRP A 204 -0.77 7.45 -3.20
CA TRP A 204 -1.79 6.65 -3.88
C TRP A 204 -3.15 7.31 -3.80
N GLY A 205 -3.77 7.53 -4.96
CA GLY A 205 -5.11 8.10 -5.08
C GLY A 205 -5.96 7.35 -6.09
N PHE A 206 -7.12 7.89 -6.40
CA PHE A 206 -8.04 7.30 -7.36
C PHE A 206 -8.76 8.40 -8.15
N ALA A 207 -8.94 8.18 -9.45
CA ALA A 207 -9.85 8.98 -10.25
C ALA A 207 -11.32 8.66 -9.89
N ALA A 208 -12.23 9.49 -10.37
CA ALA A 208 -13.65 9.37 -10.03
C ALA A 208 -14.29 8.01 -10.45
N ASN A 209 -13.72 7.38 -11.47
CA ASN A 209 -14.12 6.06 -11.96
C ASN A 209 -13.42 4.89 -11.22
N GLY A 210 -12.66 5.17 -10.16
CA GLY A 210 -11.91 4.16 -9.40
C GLY A 210 -10.58 3.73 -10.04
N GLU A 211 -10.14 4.35 -11.13
CA GLU A 211 -8.80 4.13 -11.69
C GLU A 211 -7.72 4.64 -10.72
N PRO A 212 -6.72 3.82 -10.36
CA PRO A 212 -5.61 4.25 -9.51
C PRO A 212 -4.87 5.47 -10.06
N ARG A 213 -4.40 6.30 -9.14
CA ARG A 213 -3.51 7.43 -9.38
C ARG A 213 -2.26 7.27 -8.54
N LEU A 214 -1.11 7.47 -9.15
CA LEU A 214 0.18 7.58 -8.48
C LEU A 214 0.59 9.04 -8.50
N MET A 215 0.86 9.63 -7.35
CA MET A 215 1.47 10.96 -7.26
C MET A 215 2.92 10.82 -6.80
N LEU A 216 3.81 11.46 -7.56
CA LEU A 216 5.20 11.66 -7.19
C LEU A 216 5.39 13.14 -6.84
N ASP A 217 5.62 13.44 -5.56
CA ASP A 217 5.93 14.79 -5.06
C ASP A 217 7.41 14.85 -4.69
N SER A 218 8.21 15.47 -5.56
CA SER A 218 9.66 15.52 -5.43
C SER A 218 10.13 16.89 -4.95
N ARG A 219 11.02 16.90 -3.97
CA ARG A 219 11.53 18.12 -3.31
C ARG A 219 13.01 18.01 -3.01
N THR A 220 13.74 19.11 -3.19
CA THR A 220 15.21 19.14 -3.08
C THR A 220 15.73 19.92 -1.88
N GLY A 221 14.83 20.49 -1.07
CA GLY A 221 15.18 21.23 0.15
C GLY A 221 15.70 22.66 -0.08
N PHE A 222 15.73 23.15 -1.32
CA PHE A 222 16.06 24.56 -1.59
C PHE A 222 14.93 25.52 -1.19
N THR A 223 15.29 26.78 -1.00
CA THR A 223 14.37 27.86 -0.65
C THR A 223 13.44 28.20 -1.82
N THR A 224 12.30 28.82 -1.50
CA THR A 224 11.17 29.13 -2.42
C THR A 224 11.54 29.87 -3.70
N ASN A 225 12.68 30.56 -3.75
CA ASN A 225 13.12 31.35 -4.90
C ASN A 225 13.81 30.51 -5.99
N TYR A 226 14.13 29.24 -5.72
CA TYR A 226 14.66 28.35 -6.74
C TYR A 226 13.57 27.96 -7.75
N PRO A 227 13.90 27.87 -9.06
CA PRO A 227 12.96 27.35 -10.04
C PRO A 227 12.57 25.91 -9.69
N GLY A 228 11.35 25.50 -10.07
CA GLY A 228 10.90 24.13 -9.85
C GLY A 228 11.71 23.10 -10.63
N ILE A 229 11.55 21.82 -10.28
CA ILE A 229 12.23 20.73 -11.01
C ILE A 229 11.60 20.66 -12.42
N PRO A 230 12.39 20.88 -13.49
CA PRO A 230 11.85 21.10 -14.83
C PRO A 230 11.31 19.81 -15.47
N GLN A 231 11.91 18.67 -15.14
CA GLN A 231 11.61 17.38 -15.76
C GLN A 231 10.88 16.43 -14.81
N ALA A 232 10.06 15.55 -15.39
CA ALA A 232 9.40 14.47 -14.67
C ALA A 232 10.42 13.45 -14.16
N ILE A 233 10.11 12.85 -13.02
CA ILE A 233 10.99 11.91 -12.31
C ILE A 233 10.40 10.51 -12.38
N TYR A 234 11.25 9.52 -12.67
CA TYR A 234 10.84 8.14 -12.97
C TYR A 234 11.54 7.07 -12.11
N TYR A 235 12.33 7.45 -11.10
CA TYR A 235 13.10 6.50 -10.29
C TYR A 235 12.20 5.50 -9.53
N SER A 236 11.00 5.95 -9.13
CA SER A 236 10.07 5.24 -8.25
C SER A 236 8.73 5.04 -8.93
N MET A 237 8.68 4.16 -9.92
CA MET A 237 7.39 3.60 -10.36
C MET A 237 7.13 2.35 -9.52
N PRO A 238 6.41 2.44 -8.38
CA PRO A 238 6.19 1.29 -7.52
C PRO A 238 5.28 0.27 -8.19
N ALA A 239 5.66 -1.00 -8.08
CA ALA A 239 4.69 -2.07 -8.26
C ALA A 239 3.75 -2.11 -7.05
N ILE A 240 2.46 -2.35 -7.27
CA ILE A 240 1.50 -2.47 -6.17
C ILE A 240 0.51 -3.62 -6.40
N PRO A 241 0.38 -4.54 -5.43
CA PRO A 241 -0.62 -5.60 -5.49
C PRO A 241 -2.04 -5.05 -5.41
N ILE A 242 -2.92 -5.64 -6.24
CA ILE A 242 -4.36 -5.41 -6.22
C ILE A 242 -5.03 -6.59 -5.55
N ILE A 243 -5.78 -6.30 -4.50
CA ILE A 243 -6.54 -7.28 -3.73
C ILE A 243 -8.03 -7.15 -4.09
N LYS A 244 -8.66 -8.28 -4.35
CA LYS A 244 -10.09 -8.38 -4.62
C LYS A 244 -10.90 -8.28 -3.31
N GLU A 245 -12.11 -7.73 -3.40
CA GLU A 245 -13.08 -7.74 -2.30
C GLU A 245 -13.37 -9.16 -1.78
#